data_AF-A0A1Y4SAK7-F1
#
_entry.id   AF-A0A1Y4SAK7-F1
#
_cell.length_a   1.000
_cell.length_b   1.000
_cell.length_c   1.000
_cell.angle_alpha   90.00
_cell.angle_beta   90.00
_cell.angle_gamma   90.00
#
_symmetry.space_group_name_H-M   'P 1'
#
loop_
_entity.id
_entity.type
_entity.pdbx_description
1 polymer ?
#
loop_
_entity_poly.entity_id
_entity_poly.type
_entity_poly.pdbx_seq_one_letter_code
_entity_poly.pdbx_strand_id
1 'polypeptide(L)'
;MKELKKKHSVWLSESAWSNVEHHYQADNCSTKNEYIEKAIQFYSGYLDTKHAEEYLPRVLSDVLEGKLGAFGKRIGHLLFKQAVDQDVMANLLASDINVGLDTLQKLRVRCVKNVKETNGEIDFQDAFRFQKRIEE
;
A
#
# COMPACT_ATOMS: atom_id res chain seq x y z
N MET A 1 -23.05 -30.02 -14.53
CA MET A 1 -24.12 -30.96 -14.11
C MET A 1 -25.08 -30.16 -13.24
N LYS A 2 -26.39 -30.10 -13.52
CA LYS A 2 -27.33 -29.38 -12.63
C LYS A 2 -27.39 -30.11 -11.29
N GLU A 3 -27.14 -29.38 -10.21
CA GLU A 3 -27.20 -29.90 -8.85
C GLU A 3 -28.62 -30.39 -8.52
N LEU A 4 -28.72 -31.54 -7.88
CA LEU A 4 -30.00 -32.16 -7.56
C LEU A 4 -30.56 -31.58 -6.25
N LYS A 5 -31.45 -30.60 -6.34
CA LYS A 5 -32.09 -29.99 -5.15
C LYS A 5 -33.17 -30.90 -4.57
N LYS A 6 -33.10 -31.20 -3.27
CA LYS A 6 -34.12 -31.93 -2.52
C LYS A 6 -34.72 -31.04 -1.43
N LYS A 7 -36.00 -31.25 -1.11
CA LYS A 7 -36.67 -30.49 -0.05
C LYS A 7 -36.21 -31.02 1.32
N HIS A 8 -35.73 -30.11 2.16
CA HIS A 8 -35.38 -30.37 3.55
C HIS A 8 -36.21 -29.45 4.46
N SER A 9 -36.65 -29.96 5.62
CA SER A 9 -37.39 -29.17 6.61
C SER A 9 -36.48 -28.83 7.77
N VAL A 10 -36.42 -27.55 8.15
CA VAL A 10 -35.64 -27.03 9.28
C VAL A 10 -36.51 -26.14 10.14
N TRP A 11 -36.25 -26.11 11.44
CA TRP A 11 -36.86 -25.17 12.37
C TRP A 11 -35.90 -24.01 12.60
N LEU A 12 -36.37 -22.78 12.39
CA LEU A 12 -35.61 -21.54 12.57
C LEU A 12 -36.37 -20.63 13.53
N SER A 13 -35.66 -19.75 14.22
CA SER A 13 -36.31 -18.69 14.99
C SER A 13 -36.97 -17.68 14.05
N GLU A 14 -38.04 -17.04 14.52
CA GLU A 14 -38.71 -15.94 13.80
C GLU A 14 -37.73 -14.82 13.42
N SER A 15 -36.77 -14.52 14.30
CA SER A 15 -35.71 -13.54 14.02
C SER A 15 -34.80 -13.93 12.86
N ALA A 16 -34.38 -15.20 12.78
CA ALA A 16 -33.53 -15.69 11.70
C ALA A 16 -34.29 -15.73 10.38
N TRP A 17 -35.56 -16.12 10.41
CA TRP A 17 -36.42 -16.12 9.22
C TRP A 17 -36.71 -14.70 8.72
N SER A 18 -36.93 -13.74 9.61
CA SER A 18 -37.09 -12.32 9.28
C SER A 18 -35.86 -11.77 8.55
N ASN A 19 -34.65 -12.14 8.99
CA ASN A 19 -33.41 -11.76 8.31
C ASN A 19 -33.34 -12.33 6.88
N VAL A 20 -33.75 -13.58 6.68
CA VAL A 20 -33.83 -14.18 5.33
C VAL A 20 -34.78 -13.38 4.46
N GLU A 21 -35.97 -13.02 4.97
CA GLU A 21 -36.97 -12.25 4.22
C GLU A 21 -36.46 -10.88 3.79
N HIS A 22 -35.77 -10.19 4.71
CA HIS A 22 -35.27 -8.85 4.49
C HIS A 22 -34.06 -8.82 3.54
N HIS A 23 -33.16 -9.80 3.65
CA HIS A 23 -31.86 -9.74 2.98
C HIS A 23 -31.78 -10.46 1.64
N TYR A 24 -32.66 -11.44 1.34
CA TYR A 24 -32.48 -12.23 0.11
C TYR A 24 -32.55 -11.36 -1.17
N GLN A 25 -33.46 -10.39 -1.23
CA GLN A 25 -33.54 -9.47 -2.37
C GLN A 25 -32.38 -8.46 -2.40
N ALA A 26 -31.94 -7.99 -1.23
CA ALA A 26 -30.80 -7.09 -1.12
C ALA A 26 -29.49 -7.72 -1.61
N ASP A 27 -29.34 -9.05 -1.44
CA ASP A 27 -28.22 -9.84 -1.98
C ASP A 27 -28.41 -10.26 -3.45
N ASN A 28 -29.40 -9.70 -4.16
CA ASN A 28 -29.78 -10.08 -5.53
C ASN A 28 -30.10 -11.58 -5.69
N CYS A 29 -30.53 -12.27 -4.64
CA CYS A 29 -30.98 -13.66 -4.76
C CYS A 29 -32.38 -13.71 -5.37
N SER A 30 -32.57 -14.65 -6.29
CA SER A 30 -33.87 -14.90 -6.94
C SER A 30 -34.86 -15.60 -6.00
N THR A 31 -34.36 -16.32 -4.99
CA THR A 31 -35.17 -17.05 -4.01
C THR A 31 -34.55 -17.00 -2.62
N LYS A 32 -35.40 -17.17 -1.58
CA LYS A 32 -34.93 -17.34 -0.19
C LYS A 32 -34.03 -18.57 -0.03
N ASN A 33 -34.29 -19.63 -0.79
CA ASN A 33 -33.46 -20.84 -0.79
C ASN A 33 -32.04 -20.54 -1.29
N GLU A 34 -31.89 -19.71 -2.32
CA GLU A 34 -30.58 -19.30 -2.82
C GLU A 34 -29.79 -18.53 -1.75
N TYR A 35 -30.44 -17.61 -1.03
CA TYR A 35 -29.82 -16.89 0.08
C TYR A 35 -29.40 -17.82 1.22
N ILE A 36 -30.28 -18.76 1.61
CA ILE A 36 -29.99 -19.75 2.65
C ILE A 36 -28.84 -20.67 2.23
N GLU A 37 -28.80 -21.14 0.98
CA GLU A 37 -27.70 -21.96 0.44
C GLU A 37 -26.36 -21.20 0.48
N LYS A 38 -26.34 -19.92 0.08
CA LYS A 38 -25.15 -19.06 0.19
C LYS A 38 -24.71 -18.88 1.64
N ALA A 39 -25.64 -18.67 2.56
CA ALA A 39 -25.33 -18.52 3.98
C ALA A 39 -24.74 -19.80 4.59
N ILE A 40 -25.26 -20.98 4.21
CA ILE A 40 -24.71 -22.28 4.61
C ILE A 40 -23.30 -22.46 4.05
N GLN A 41 -23.10 -22.21 2.75
CA GLN A 41 -21.77 -22.30 2.13
C GLN A 41 -20.77 -21.37 2.80
N PHE A 42 -21.18 -20.13 3.11
CA PHE A 42 -20.34 -19.16 3.79
C PHE A 42 -19.93 -19.65 5.19
N TYR A 43 -20.87 -20.13 6.00
CA TYR A 43 -20.56 -20.58 7.35
C TYR A 43 -19.78 -21.90 7.36
N SER A 44 -20.06 -22.82 6.44
CA SER A 44 -19.24 -24.02 6.22
C SER A 44 -17.81 -23.64 5.82
N GLY A 45 -17.65 -22.72 4.86
CA GLY A 45 -16.35 -22.19 4.48
C GLY A 45 -15.63 -21.51 5.65
N TYR A 46 -16.33 -20.75 6.48
CA TYR A 46 -15.77 -20.15 7.70
C TYR A 46 -15.25 -21.22 8.68
N LEU A 47 -16.02 -22.29 8.91
CA LEU A 47 -15.60 -23.42 9.75
C LEU A 47 -14.42 -24.18 9.15
N ASP A 48 -14.40 -24.39 7.83
CA ASP A 48 -13.27 -25.00 7.12
C ASP A 48 -12.01 -24.11 7.22
N THR A 49 -12.19 -22.78 7.19
CA THR A 49 -11.08 -21.82 7.36
C THR A 49 -10.55 -21.71 8.78
N LYS A 50 -11.29 -22.13 9.83
CA LYS A 50 -10.70 -22.30 11.18
C LYS A 50 -9.56 -23.33 11.20
N HIS A 51 -9.45 -24.18 10.17
CA HIS A 51 -8.29 -25.05 9.94
C HIS A 51 -7.28 -24.48 8.91
N ALA A 52 -7.62 -23.40 8.21
CA ALA A 52 -6.75 -22.71 7.22
C ALA A 52 -6.03 -21.47 7.77
N GLU A 53 -6.38 -21.00 8.97
CA GLU A 53 -5.73 -19.87 9.67
C GLU A 53 -4.23 -20.07 9.92
N GLU A 54 -3.71 -21.30 9.90
CA GLU A 54 -2.25 -21.55 9.94
C GLU A 54 -1.54 -21.29 8.59
N TYR A 55 -2.27 -21.38 7.48
CA TYR A 55 -1.65 -21.42 6.15
C TYR A 55 -1.73 -20.08 5.43
N LEU A 56 -2.87 -19.38 5.50
CA LEU A 56 -3.06 -18.12 4.79
C LEU A 56 -2.16 -16.98 5.31
N PRO A 57 -2.05 -16.71 6.63
CA PRO A 57 -1.13 -15.71 7.15
C PRO A 57 0.34 -16.02 6.88
N ARG A 58 0.71 -17.31 6.84
CA ARG A 58 2.07 -17.77 6.54
C ARG A 58 2.43 -17.54 5.07
N VAL A 59 1.57 -17.98 4.14
CA VAL A 59 1.78 -17.76 2.70
C VAL A 59 1.79 -16.26 2.38
N LEU A 60 0.92 -15.47 3.02
CA LEU A 60 0.93 -14.02 2.85
C LEU A 60 2.24 -13.40 3.36
N SER A 61 2.72 -13.83 4.53
CA SER A 61 4.01 -13.40 5.07
C SER A 61 5.17 -13.77 4.14
N ASP A 62 5.22 -15.00 3.64
CA ASP A 62 6.26 -15.46 2.72
C ASP A 62 6.27 -14.67 1.40
N VAL A 63 5.08 -14.38 0.84
CA VAL A 63 4.95 -13.55 -0.36
C VAL A 63 5.37 -12.11 -0.07
N LEU A 64 4.93 -11.53 1.05
CA LEU A 64 5.30 -10.17 1.44
C LEU A 64 6.80 -10.05 1.67
N GLU A 65 7.42 -10.99 2.38
CA GLU A 65 8.87 -11.02 2.62
C GLU A 65 9.64 -11.17 1.30
N GLY A 66 9.19 -12.05 0.40
CA GLY A 66 9.79 -12.20 -0.93
C GLY A 66 9.70 -10.93 -1.78
N LYS A 67 8.51 -10.29 -1.81
CA LYS A 67 8.30 -9.06 -2.61
C LYS A 67 9.01 -7.86 -1.99
N LEU A 68 8.90 -7.65 -0.68
CA LEU A 68 9.54 -6.56 0.04
C LEU A 68 11.06 -6.73 0.08
N GLY A 69 11.57 -7.96 0.19
CA GLY A 69 13.00 -8.26 0.12
C GLY A 69 13.58 -7.92 -1.26
N ALA A 70 12.91 -8.35 -2.34
CA ALA A 70 13.33 -8.00 -3.71
C ALA A 70 13.26 -6.49 -3.97
N PHE A 71 12.19 -5.84 -3.49
CA PHE A 71 12.02 -4.39 -3.58
C PHE A 71 13.11 -3.64 -2.82
N GLY A 72 13.35 -4.00 -1.56
CA GLY A 72 14.40 -3.42 -0.72
C GLY A 72 15.79 -3.56 -1.33
N LYS A 73 16.12 -4.73 -1.89
CA LYS A 73 17.38 -4.95 -2.61
C LYS A 73 17.51 -4.04 -3.83
N ARG A 74 16.45 -3.90 -4.62
CA ARG A 74 16.45 -3.02 -5.81
C ARG A 74 16.59 -1.55 -5.41
N ILE A 75 15.85 -1.09 -4.41
CA ILE A 75 15.98 0.28 -3.89
C ILE A 75 17.37 0.51 -3.34
N GLY A 76 17.91 -0.41 -2.53
CA GLY A 76 19.27 -0.30 -1.99
C GLY A 76 20.32 -0.13 -3.07
N HIS A 77 20.25 -0.93 -4.15
CA HIS A 77 21.14 -0.77 -5.30
C HIS A 77 20.98 0.57 -6.03
N LEU A 78 19.75 1.05 -6.20
CA LEU A 78 19.50 2.34 -6.85
C LEU A 78 20.01 3.51 -6.01
N LEU A 79 19.74 3.49 -4.69
CA LEU A 79 20.25 4.49 -3.75
C LEU A 79 21.78 4.48 -3.70
N PHE A 80 22.41 3.31 -3.73
CA PHE A 80 23.88 3.23 -3.78
C PHE A 80 24.43 3.86 -5.06
N LYS A 81 23.88 3.53 -6.23
CA LYS A 81 24.30 4.13 -7.51
C LYS A 81 24.10 5.65 -7.49
N GLN A 82 22.94 6.11 -7.01
CA GLN A 82 22.66 7.52 -6.88
C GLN A 82 23.63 8.22 -5.92
N ALA A 83 23.99 7.60 -4.80
CA ALA A 83 24.98 8.15 -3.86
C ALA A 83 26.36 8.28 -4.50
N VAL A 84 26.79 7.27 -5.29
CA VAL A 84 28.04 7.33 -6.06
C VAL A 84 28.01 8.48 -7.06
N ASP A 85 26.94 8.60 -7.84
CA ASP A 85 26.81 9.68 -8.82
C ASP A 85 26.77 11.06 -8.15
N GLN A 86 26.10 11.17 -6.99
CA GLN A 86 26.07 12.40 -6.18
C GLN A 86 27.45 12.79 -5.64
N ASP A 87 28.26 11.82 -5.19
CA ASP A 87 29.62 12.08 -4.70
C ASP A 87 30.56 12.51 -5.82
N VAL A 88 30.49 11.84 -6.99
CA VAL A 88 31.23 12.26 -8.20
C VAL A 88 30.85 13.68 -8.59
N MET A 89 29.55 13.98 -8.67
CA MET A 89 29.07 15.34 -8.98
C MET A 89 29.52 16.37 -7.95
N ALA A 90 29.49 16.04 -6.65
CA ALA A 90 29.95 16.94 -5.59
C ALA A 90 31.43 17.29 -5.75
N ASN A 91 32.29 16.31 -6.06
CA ASN A 91 33.71 16.53 -6.28
C ASN A 91 34.00 17.36 -7.55
N LEU A 92 33.29 17.06 -8.66
CA LEU A 92 33.42 17.84 -9.90
C LEU A 92 33.00 19.30 -9.69
N LEU A 93 31.86 19.54 -9.03
CA LEU A 93 31.37 20.88 -8.74
C LEU A 93 32.27 21.63 -7.74
N ALA A 94 32.82 20.95 -6.74
CA ALA A 94 33.77 21.55 -5.82
C ALA A 94 35.09 21.96 -6.52
N SER A 95 35.47 21.23 -7.57
CA SER A 95 36.63 21.58 -8.39
C SER A 95 36.36 22.76 -9.34
N ASP A 96 35.14 22.89 -9.87
CA ASP A 96 34.79 23.90 -10.88
C ASP A 96 34.25 25.20 -10.27
N ILE A 97 33.51 25.11 -9.17
CA ILE A 97 32.83 26.24 -8.55
C ILE A 97 33.69 26.85 -7.44
N ASN A 98 34.00 28.15 -7.59
CA ASN A 98 34.67 28.92 -6.55
C ASN A 98 33.70 29.41 -5.46
N VAL A 99 33.21 28.49 -4.62
CA VAL A 99 32.35 28.79 -3.47
C VAL A 99 33.11 28.59 -2.15
N GLY A 100 33.09 29.61 -1.29
CA GLY A 100 33.65 29.53 0.06
C GLY A 100 32.85 28.63 1.00
N LEU A 101 33.53 28.08 2.00
CA LEU A 101 32.94 27.14 2.99
C LEU A 101 31.76 27.74 3.77
N ASP A 102 31.82 29.02 4.14
CA ASP A 102 30.73 29.72 4.85
C ASP A 102 29.45 29.77 4.00
N THR A 103 29.57 30.15 2.73
CA THR A 103 28.45 30.16 1.78
C THR A 103 27.85 28.77 1.60
N LEU A 104 28.70 27.74 1.48
CA LEU A 104 28.24 26.35 1.35
C LEU A 104 27.48 25.87 2.59
N GLN A 105 27.97 26.19 3.79
CA GLN A 105 27.30 25.83 5.05
C GLN A 105 25.95 26.53 5.19
N LYS A 106 25.87 27.83 4.87
CA LYS A 106 24.61 28.58 4.86
C LYS A 106 23.60 28.00 3.86
N LEU A 107 24.06 27.67 2.65
CA LEU A 107 23.23 27.01 1.65
C LEU A 107 22.72 25.66 2.14
N ARG A 108 23.57 24.84 2.77
CA ARG A 108 23.16 23.54 3.33
C ARG A 108 22.07 23.69 4.39
N VAL A 109 22.21 24.65 5.31
CA VAL A 109 21.18 24.91 6.34
C VAL A 109 19.84 25.27 5.69
N ARG A 110 19.85 26.13 4.67
CA ARG A 110 18.64 26.45 3.90
C ARG A 110 18.07 25.20 3.22
N CYS A 111 18.89 24.41 2.53
CA CYS A 111 18.41 23.22 1.83
C CYS A 111 17.77 22.21 2.78
N VAL A 112 18.36 22.00 3.97
CA VAL A 112 17.76 21.15 5.01
C VAL A 112 16.41 21.72 5.47
N LYS A 113 16.30 23.03 5.67
CA LYS A 113 15.05 23.69 6.02
C LYS A 113 14.01 23.51 4.91
N ASN A 114 14.37 23.76 3.66
CA ASN A 114 13.49 23.59 2.50
C ASN A 114 12.93 22.17 2.44
N VAL A 115 13.79 21.15 2.49
CA VAL A 115 13.38 19.74 2.45
C VAL A 115 12.42 19.38 3.58
N LYS A 116 12.63 19.94 4.78
CA LYS A 116 11.73 19.72 5.92
C LYS A 116 10.38 20.39 5.74
N GLU A 117 10.36 21.63 5.23
CA GLU A 117 9.13 22.41 5.07
C GLU A 117 8.29 21.92 3.88
N THR A 118 8.92 21.37 2.84
CA THR A 118 8.24 20.84 1.65
C THR A 118 8.05 19.32 1.67
N ASN A 119 8.34 18.64 2.79
CA ASN A 119 8.28 17.17 2.90
C ASN A 119 9.06 16.43 1.79
N GLY A 120 10.17 17.01 1.35
CA GLY A 120 11.02 16.44 0.30
C GLY A 120 10.63 16.84 -1.12
N GLU A 121 9.59 17.65 -1.33
CA GLU A 121 9.32 18.24 -2.64
C GLU A 121 10.31 19.38 -2.92
N ILE A 122 11.24 19.15 -3.85
CA ILE A 122 12.26 20.14 -4.22
C ILE A 122 11.92 20.67 -5.61
N ASP A 123 11.58 21.95 -5.71
CA ASP A 123 11.34 22.62 -6.98
C ASP A 123 12.59 23.37 -7.48
N PHE A 124 12.84 23.22 -8.79
CA PHE A 124 13.98 23.87 -9.43
C PHE A 124 13.77 25.37 -9.62
N GLN A 125 12.54 25.82 -9.91
CA GLN A 125 12.28 27.25 -10.11
C GLN A 125 12.49 28.01 -8.80
N ASP A 126 12.05 27.46 -7.68
CA ASP A 126 12.27 28.02 -6.35
C ASP A 126 13.76 28.10 -5.98
N ALA A 127 14.50 27.03 -6.28
CA ALA A 127 15.95 27.04 -6.10
C ALA A 127 16.62 28.10 -6.99
N PHE A 128 16.21 28.21 -8.25
CA PHE A 128 16.73 29.17 -9.22
C PHE A 128 16.47 30.62 -8.81
N ARG A 129 15.21 30.95 -8.47
CA ARG A 129 14.82 32.30 -8.03
C ARG A 129 15.64 32.75 -6.83
N PHE A 130 15.79 31.88 -5.83
CA PHE A 130 16.63 32.15 -4.67
C PHE A 130 18.09 32.43 -5.05
N GLN A 131 18.70 31.58 -5.89
CA GLN A 131 20.11 31.75 -6.27
C GLN A 131 20.33 33.01 -7.11
N LYS A 132 19.36 33.40 -7.93
CA LYS A 132 19.40 34.63 -8.72
C LYS A 132 18.96 35.87 -7.93
N ARG A 133 18.53 35.73 -6.67
CA ARG A 133 17.95 36.79 -5.85
C ARG A 133 16.79 37.50 -6.57
N ILE A 134 16.00 36.72 -7.28
CA ILE A 134 14.77 37.19 -7.90
C ILE A 134 13.70 37.09 -6.82
N GLU A 135 13.28 38.24 -6.32
CA GLU A 135 12.12 38.35 -5.43
C GLU A 135 10.82 38.13 -6.23
N GLU A 136 9.77 37.68 -5.54
CA GLU A 136 8.40 37.73 -6.08
C GLU A 136 7.84 39.16 -6.01
#